data_AF-A0A641RCH1-F1
#
_entry.id   AF-A0A641RCH1-F1
#
_cell.length_a   1.000
_cell.length_b   1.000
_cell.length_c   1.000
_cell.angle_alpha   90.00
_cell.angle_beta   90.00
_cell.angle_gamma   90.00
#
_symmetry.space_group_name_H-M   'P 1'
#
loop_
_entity.id
_entity.type
_entity.pdbx_description
1 polymer ?
#
loop_
_entity_poly.entity_id
_entity_poly.type
_entity_poly.pdbx_seq_one_letter_code
_entity_poly.pdbx_strand_id
1 'polypeptide(L)'
;MKSTFSVIFYLKRQVVKKDGTVPVMGRITVDGSQTQFSCKLTVDPKLWDTKGGRVTGRSTAALEANRLLDKMRVRINKHYQEIMERDNYVTAEKV
;
A
#
# COMPACT_ATOMS: atom_id res chain seq x y z
N MET A 1 -2.23 -5.78 23.26
CA MET A 1 -3.29 -5.32 22.34
C MET A 1 -2.82 -5.63 20.91
N LYS A 2 -3.51 -6.47 20.13
CA LYS A 2 -3.13 -6.70 18.72
C LYS A 2 -3.72 -5.56 17.90
N SER A 3 -2.92 -4.53 17.62
CA SER A 3 -3.35 -3.45 16.73
C SER A 3 -3.59 -4.03 15.33
N THR A 4 -4.74 -3.74 14.71
CA THR A 4 -5.10 -4.29 13.39
C THR A 4 -4.50 -3.43 12.29
N PHE A 5 -3.22 -3.61 12.00
CA PHE A 5 -2.52 -2.94 10.90
C PHE A 5 -2.70 -3.69 9.58
N SER A 6 -3.08 -2.96 8.52
CA SER A 6 -3.05 -3.50 7.16
C SER A 6 -2.73 -2.42 6.12
N VAL A 7 -2.11 -2.84 5.02
CA VAL A 7 -1.89 -2.01 3.84
C VAL A 7 -2.51 -2.74 2.66
N ILE A 8 -3.29 -2.07 1.83
CA ILE A 8 -3.78 -2.65 0.58
C ILE A 8 -3.58 -1.68 -0.58
N PHE A 9 -3.53 -2.23 -1.79
CA PHE A 9 -3.51 -1.46 -3.03
C PHE A 9 -4.75 -1.81 -3.84
N TYR A 10 -5.36 -0.81 -4.45
CA TYR A 10 -6.59 -0.97 -5.24
C TYR A 10 -6.70 0.10 -6.32
N LEU A 11 -7.58 -0.11 -7.29
CA LEU A 11 -7.83 0.86 -8.36
C LEU A 11 -8.93 1.84 -7.99
N LYS A 12 -8.70 3.14 -8.19
CA LYS A 12 -9.75 4.16 -8.11
C LYS A 12 -10.57 4.16 -9.41
N ARG A 13 -11.35 3.10 -9.65
CA ARG A 13 -12.07 2.84 -10.91
C ARG A 13 -13.02 3.95 -11.35
N GLN A 14 -13.49 4.79 -10.43
CA GLN A 14 -14.30 5.97 -10.74
C GLN A 14 -13.52 7.08 -11.45
N VAL A 15 -12.18 7.02 -11.44
CA VAL A 15 -11.29 7.96 -12.12
C VAL A 15 -10.60 7.21 -13.26
N VAL A 16 -11.13 7.38 -14.47
CA VAL A 16 -10.50 6.87 -15.69
C VAL A 16 -9.82 8.04 -16.38
N LYS A 17 -8.54 7.91 -16.69
CA LYS A 17 -7.80 8.92 -17.44
C LYS A 17 -8.16 8.86 -18.92
N LYS A 18 -7.82 9.93 -19.65
CA LYS A 18 -8.05 10.03 -21.10
C LYS A 18 -7.41 8.89 -21.90
N ASP A 19 -6.32 8.30 -21.40
CA ASP A 19 -5.62 7.16 -21.99
C ASP A 19 -6.24 5.79 -21.62
N GLY A 20 -7.37 5.78 -20.91
CA GLY A 20 -8.05 4.56 -20.46
C GLY A 20 -7.45 3.91 -19.21
N THR A 21 -6.36 4.46 -18.66
CA THR A 21 -5.75 3.93 -17.44
C THR A 21 -6.43 4.44 -16.17
N VAL A 22 -6.27 3.69 -15.08
CA VAL A 22 -6.89 4.00 -13.78
C VAL A 22 -5.82 4.19 -12.71
N PRO A 23 -5.92 5.21 -11.83
CA PRO A 23 -5.02 5.38 -10.70
C PRO A 23 -5.02 4.23 -9.71
N VAL A 24 -3.82 3.83 -9.31
CA VAL A 24 -3.59 2.93 -8.18
C VAL A 24 -3.53 3.75 -6.90
N MET A 25 -4.33 3.33 -5.92
CA MET A 25 -4.40 3.91 -4.59
C MET A 25 -3.89 2.92 -3.56
N GLY A 26 -3.27 3.44 -2.51
CA GLY A 26 -2.98 2.69 -1.29
C GLY A 26 -3.94 3.07 -0.18
N ARG A 27 -4.26 2.11 0.68
CA ARG A 27 -4.99 2.34 1.94
C ARG A 27 -4.22 1.71 3.09
N ILE A 28 -4.05 2.48 4.15
CA ILE A 28 -3.49 2.02 5.43
C ILE A 28 -4.66 2.00 6.42
N THR A 29 -4.80 0.90 7.14
CA THR A 29 -5.76 0.75 8.22
C THR A 29 -5.01 0.44 9.51
N VAL A 30 -5.32 1.15 10.60
CA VAL A 30 -4.82 0.92 11.96
C VAL A 30 -6.01 1.04 12.90
N ASP A 31 -6.31 -0.02 13.67
CA ASP A 31 -7.38 -0.03 14.67
C ASP A 31 -8.72 0.54 14.19
N GLY A 32 -9.15 0.10 13.00
CA GLY A 32 -10.41 0.54 12.37
C GLY A 32 -10.35 1.92 11.70
N SER A 33 -9.33 2.73 11.97
CA SER A 33 -9.10 4.00 11.27
C SER A 33 -8.36 3.77 9.96
N GLN A 34 -8.78 4.46 8.90
CA GLN A 34 -8.20 4.29 7.57
C GLN A 34 -7.76 5.63 6.96
N THR A 35 -6.62 5.61 6.27
CA THR A 35 -6.15 6.71 5.42
C THR A 35 -5.81 6.19 4.03
N GLN A 36 -6.01 7.03 3.02
CA GLN A 36 -5.79 6.70 1.62
C GLN A 36 -4.72 7.61 1.02
N PHE A 37 -3.89 7.06 0.15
CA PHE A 37 -2.83 7.82 -0.53
C PHE A 37 -2.72 7.40 -1.99
N SER A 38 -2.25 8.32 -2.84
CA SER A 38 -1.97 8.01 -4.23
C SER A 38 -0.62 7.31 -4.38
N CYS A 39 -0.59 6.19 -5.11
CA CYS A 39 0.66 5.53 -5.48
C CYS A 39 1.41 6.25 -6.61
N LYS A 40 0.82 7.33 -7.18
CA LYS A 40 1.31 8.04 -8.38
C LYS A 40 1.54 7.11 -9.57
N LEU A 41 0.77 6.03 -9.63
CA LEU A 41 0.78 5.04 -10.71
C LEU A 41 -0.59 4.99 -11.36
N THR A 42 -0.62 4.75 -12.67
CA THR A 42 -1.83 4.37 -13.40
C THR A 42 -1.59 3.08 -14.16
N VAL A 43 -2.62 2.25 -14.24
CA VAL A 43 -2.53 0.93 -14.88
C VAL A 43 -3.79 0.66 -15.71
N ASP A 44 -3.67 -0.22 -16.69
CA ASP A 44 -4.84 -0.77 -17.38
C ASP A 44 -5.66 -1.60 -16.37
N PRO A 45 -6.93 -1.28 -16.12
CA PRO A 45 -7.77 -2.03 -15.19
C PRO A 45 -7.96 -3.51 -15.56
N LYS A 46 -7.74 -3.90 -16.82
CA LYS A 46 -7.78 -5.31 -17.28
C LYS A 46 -6.55 -6.11 -16.83
N LEU A 47 -5.43 -5.43 -16.59
CA LEU A 47 -4.18 -6.03 -16.12
C LEU A 47 -4.06 -5.98 -14.59
N TRP A 48 -5.16 -5.75 -13.85
CA TRP A 48 -5.11 -5.67 -12.40
C TRP A 48 -5.71 -6.90 -11.74
N ASP A 49 -4.91 -7.57 -10.90
CA ASP A 49 -5.41 -8.57 -9.97
C ASP A 49 -5.99 -7.87 -8.74
N THR A 50 -7.32 -7.90 -8.64
CA THR A 50 -8.06 -7.27 -7.53
C THR A 50 -7.83 -7.98 -6.20
N LYS A 51 -7.58 -9.30 -6.20
CA LYS A 51 -7.33 -10.06 -4.96
C LYS A 51 -5.90 -9.84 -4.48
N GLY A 52 -4.92 -9.91 -5.39
CA GLY A 52 -3.52 -9.64 -5.07
C GLY A 52 -3.23 -8.17 -4.78
N GLY A 53 -3.99 -7.24 -5.38
CA GLY A 53 -3.70 -5.80 -5.33
C GLY A 53 -2.46 -5.46 -6.14
N ARG A 54 -2.30 -6.07 -7.32
CA ARG A 54 -1.07 -6.03 -8.14
C ARG A 54 -1.38 -6.05 -9.63
N VAL A 55 -0.41 -5.67 -10.44
CA VAL A 55 -0.51 -5.75 -11.90
C VAL A 55 -0.16 -7.18 -12.36
N THR A 56 -0.95 -7.74 -13.26
CA THR A 56 -0.74 -9.05 -13.90
C THR A 56 0.12 -8.92 -15.17
N GLY A 57 0.65 -10.05 -15.65
CA GLY A 57 1.52 -10.09 -16.82
C GLY A 57 3.01 -9.95 -16.47
N ARG A 58 3.85 -10.00 -17.52
CA ARG A 58 5.32 -10.04 -17.42
C ARG A 58 6.01 -8.90 -18.16
N SER A 59 5.27 -7.89 -18.62
CA SER A 59 5.87 -6.73 -19.28
C SER A 59 6.76 -5.96 -18.29
N THR A 60 7.79 -5.29 -18.80
CA THR A 60 8.69 -4.46 -17.98
C THR A 60 7.91 -3.45 -17.14
N ALA A 61 6.90 -2.80 -17.73
CA ALA A 61 6.03 -1.85 -17.03
C ALA A 61 5.23 -2.51 -15.88
N ALA A 62 4.70 -3.72 -16.07
CA ALA A 62 3.99 -4.44 -15.01
C ALA A 62 4.93 -4.82 -13.85
N LEU A 63 6.13 -5.29 -14.17
CA LEU A 63 7.16 -5.63 -13.18
C LEU A 63 7.63 -4.40 -12.40
N GLU A 64 7.84 -3.27 -13.07
CA GLU A 64 8.23 -2.01 -12.43
C GLU A 64 7.13 -1.45 -11.53
N ALA A 65 5.88 -1.45 -11.98
CA ALA A 65 4.74 -1.05 -11.16
C ALA A 65 4.65 -1.90 -9.89
N ASN A 66 4.77 -3.22 -10.02
CA ASN A 66 4.75 -4.15 -8.88
C ASN A 66 5.93 -3.91 -7.92
N ARG A 67 7.15 -3.67 -8.42
CA ARG A 67 8.32 -3.33 -7.59
C ARG A 67 8.10 -2.04 -6.79
N LEU A 68 7.47 -1.04 -7.39
CA LEU A 68 7.13 0.22 -6.70
C LEU A 68 6.12 -0.01 -5.58
N LEU A 69 5.08 -0.80 -5.83
CA LEU A 69 4.09 -1.19 -4.81
C LEU A 69 4.73 -1.95 -3.65
N ASP A 70 5.64 -2.88 -3.93
CA ASP A 70 6.40 -3.60 -2.90
C ASP A 70 7.27 -2.66 -2.07
N LYS A 71 8.00 -1.76 -2.72
CA LYS A 71 8.84 -0.77 -2.04
C LYS A 71 8.01 0.12 -1.11
N MET A 72 6.84 0.58 -1.55
CA MET A 72 5.90 1.32 -0.70
C MET A 72 5.45 0.47 0.49
N ARG A 73 5.07 -0.79 0.26
CA ARG A 73 4.63 -1.70 1.33
C ARG A 73 5.72 -1.91 2.37
N VAL A 74 6.94 -2.20 1.97
CA VAL A 74 8.09 -2.37 2.87
C VAL A 74 8.32 -1.12 3.71
N ARG A 75 8.32 0.07 3.09
CA ARG A 75 8.51 1.34 3.81
C ARG A 75 7.42 1.61 4.83
N ILE A 76 6.15 1.40 4.49
CA ILE A 76 5.03 1.63 5.40
C ILE A 76 5.09 0.65 6.57
N ASN A 77 5.36 -0.64 6.31
CA ASN A 77 5.51 -1.64 7.37
C ASN A 77 6.67 -1.28 8.30
N LYS A 78 7.81 -0.86 7.76
CA LYS A 78 8.97 -0.43 8.55
C LYS A 78 8.62 0.75 9.47
N HIS A 79 8.00 1.80 8.92
CA HIS A 79 7.60 2.95 9.74
C HIS A 79 6.57 2.59 10.82
N TYR A 80 5.65 1.70 10.51
CA TYR A 80 4.70 1.20 11.51
C TYR A 80 5.42 0.47 12.66
N GLN A 81 6.38 -0.42 12.36
CA GLN A 81 7.18 -1.09 13.40
C GLN A 81 8.00 -0.10 14.23
N GLU A 82 8.66 0.87 13.58
CA GLU A 82 9.44 1.92 14.28
C GLU A 82 8.59 2.75 15.24
N ILE A 83 7.35 3.09 14.86
CA ILE A 83 6.40 3.81 15.73
C ILE A 83 5.97 2.92 16.90
N MET A 84 5.60 1.66 16.63
CA MET A 84 5.23 0.70 17.68
C MET A 84 6.35 0.51 18.70
N GLU A 85 7.60 0.41 18.26
CA GLU A 85 8.75 0.26 19.16
C GLU A 85 8.98 1.51 20.00
N ARG A 86 8.75 2.72 19.47
CA ARG A 86 8.93 3.96 20.24
C ARG A 86 7.83 4.21 21.26
N ASP A 87 6.58 4.11 20.82
CA ASP A 87 5.42 4.49 21.64
C ASP A 87 5.06 3.43 22.70
N ASN A 88 5.70 2.25 22.63
CA ASN A 88 5.44 1.12 23.51
C ASN A 88 6.67 0.72 24.37
N TYR A 89 7.70 1.58 24.46
CA TYR A 89 8.91 1.33 25.26
C TYR A 89 8.98 2.19 26.54
N VAL A 90 8.54 1.63 27.65
CA VAL A 90 9.19 1.81 28.95
C VAL A 90 9.54 0.42 29.46
N THR A 91 10.84 0.09 29.47
CA THR A 91 11.35 -1.09 30.16
C THR A 91 11.78 -0.68 31.57
N ALA A 92 11.74 -1.61 32.53
CA ALA A 92 12.16 -1.34 33.90
C ALA A 92 13.62 -0.87 34.02
N GLU A 93 14.46 -1.17 33.02
CA GLU A 93 15.85 -0.70 32.93
C GLU A 93 15.98 0.75 32.41
N LYS A 94 14.90 1.35 31.91
CA LYS A 94 14.84 2.76 31.46
C LYS A 94 14.27 3.71 32.52
N VAL A 95 13.95 3.21 33.71
CA VAL A 95 13.51 3.98 34.89
C VAL A 95 14.60 3.95 35.95
#